data_AF-A0A645G6W2-F1
#
_entry.id   AF-A0A645G6W2-F1
#
_cell.length_a   1.000
_cell.length_b   1.000
_cell.length_c   1.000
_cell.angle_alpha   90.00
_cell.angle_beta   90.00
_cell.angle_gamma   90.00
#
_symmetry.space_group_name_H-M   'P 1'
#
loop_
_entity.id
_entity.type
_entity.pdbx_description
1 polymer ?
#
loop_
_entity_poly.entity_id
_entity_poly.type
_entity_poly.pdbx_seq_one_letter_code
_entity_poly.pdbx_strand_id
1 'polypeptide(L)'
;MEVWKLYSAEGVWYHGTLTLISVFVNVSIWWYAGALLLADMGKIFDLKTDGRPIYRNISISLFIIATGLLFWGASTYILAAASLSDGLLSNPTVALQYFVYSIVIAVLIALAGIKYSLSNQIPENEKRVRGRKSKKTA
;
A
#
# COMPACT_ATOMS: atom_id res chain seq x y z
N MET A 1 23.93 15.99 20.61
CA MET A 1 23.06 14.81 20.32
C MET A 1 22.43 14.21 21.58
N GLU A 2 22.31 14.96 22.70
CA GLU A 2 21.76 14.40 23.96
C GLU A 2 20.29 14.77 24.22
N VAL A 3 19.83 15.93 23.72
CA VAL A 3 18.45 16.41 23.90
C VAL A 3 17.40 15.47 23.30
N TRP A 4 17.72 14.86 22.15
CA TRP A 4 16.85 13.86 21.52
C TRP A 4 16.67 12.61 22.39
N LYS A 5 17.70 12.24 23.15
CA LYS A 5 17.70 11.06 24.03
C LYS A 5 16.86 11.31 25.28
N LEU A 6 16.86 12.54 25.82
CA LEU A 6 15.98 12.93 26.94
C LEU A 6 14.50 12.96 26.53
N TYR A 7 14.19 13.36 25.30
CA TYR A 7 12.81 13.36 24.79
C TYR A 7 12.29 11.95 24.46
N SER A 8 13.18 11.04 24.07
CA SER A 8 12.81 9.67 23.66
C SER A 8 12.94 8.61 24.77
N ALA A 9 13.75 8.83 25.81
CA ALA A 9 14.01 7.80 26.84
C ALA A 9 12.91 7.68 27.90
N GLU A 10 12.14 8.75 28.19
CA GLU A 10 11.12 8.76 29.26
C GLU A 10 9.78 9.38 28.82
N GLY A 11 9.64 9.68 27.53
CA GLY A 11 8.51 10.46 27.01
C GLY A 11 7.25 9.63 26.78
N VAL A 12 6.13 10.07 27.38
CA VAL A 12 4.73 9.69 27.08
C VAL A 12 4.45 9.57 25.56
N TRP A 13 5.22 10.26 24.73
CA TRP A 13 5.18 10.19 23.28
C TRP A 13 5.67 8.86 22.68
N TYR A 14 6.81 8.31 23.14
CA TYR A 14 7.39 7.09 22.58
C TYR A 14 6.64 5.85 23.07
N HIS A 15 6.35 5.78 24.37
CA HIS A 15 5.64 4.63 24.94
C HIS A 15 4.11 4.74 24.85
N GLY A 16 3.54 5.94 24.86
CA GLY A 16 2.09 6.16 24.85
C GLY A 16 1.53 6.44 23.46
N THR A 17 1.77 7.63 22.90
CA THR A 17 1.08 8.08 21.67
C THR A 17 1.49 7.30 20.42
N LEU A 18 2.80 7.11 20.20
CA LEU A 18 3.31 6.41 19.02
C LEU A 18 2.89 4.94 19.02
N THR A 19 2.96 4.29 20.18
CA THR A 19 2.48 2.93 20.40
C THR A 19 0.97 2.83 20.16
N LEU A 20 0.17 3.75 20.70
CA LEU A 20 -1.29 3.74 20.54
C LEU A 20 -1.71 3.89 19.08
N ILE A 21 -1.08 4.82 18.34
CA ILE A 21 -1.29 4.97 16.89
C ILE A 21 -0.87 3.68 16.16
N SER A 22 0.25 3.09 16.54
CA SER A 22 0.74 1.86 15.90
C SER A 22 -0.21 0.69 16.15
N VAL A 23 -0.75 0.52 17.35
CA VAL A 23 -1.79 -0.50 17.65
C VAL A 23 -3.02 -0.27 16.77
N PHE A 24 -3.51 0.98 16.73
CA PHE A 24 -4.67 1.35 15.93
C PHE A 24 -4.46 1.04 14.45
N VAL A 25 -3.33 1.47 13.88
CA VAL A 25 -2.96 1.20 12.48
C VAL A 25 -2.85 -0.30 12.25
N ASN A 26 -2.19 -1.05 13.14
CA ASN A 26 -1.98 -2.49 12.96
C ASN A 26 -3.30 -3.25 12.81
N VAL A 27 -4.29 -2.92 13.63
CA VAL A 27 -5.62 -3.56 13.64
C VAL A 27 -6.52 -3.03 12.52
N SER A 28 -6.48 -1.73 12.23
CA SER A 28 -7.45 -1.09 11.33
C SER A 28 -7.04 -1.05 9.85
N ILE A 29 -5.74 -1.13 9.54
CA ILE A 29 -5.24 -0.87 8.19
C ILE A 29 -5.84 -1.80 7.12
N TRP A 30 -6.06 -3.07 7.45
CA TRP A 30 -6.65 -4.03 6.52
C TRP A 30 -8.15 -3.84 6.31
N TRP A 31 -8.87 -3.27 7.29
CA TRP A 31 -10.27 -2.88 7.11
C TRP A 31 -10.38 -1.72 6.13
N TYR A 32 -9.52 -0.71 6.26
CA TYR A 32 -9.48 0.42 5.31
C TYR A 32 -8.99 0.00 3.93
N ALA A 33 -7.91 -0.79 3.85
CA ALA A 33 -7.41 -1.32 2.59
C ALA A 33 -8.50 -2.16 1.88
N GLY A 34 -9.20 -3.02 2.62
CA GLY A 34 -10.33 -3.80 2.10
C GLY A 34 -11.46 -2.92 1.57
N ALA A 35 -11.86 -1.89 2.30
CA ALA A 35 -12.90 -0.96 1.85
C ALA A 35 -12.50 -0.21 0.57
N LEU A 36 -11.26 0.28 0.48
CA LEU A 36 -10.75 0.94 -0.72
C LEU A 36 -10.67 -0.02 -1.91
N LEU A 37 -10.24 -1.26 -1.69
CA LEU A 37 -10.20 -2.29 -2.73
C LEU A 37 -11.60 -2.65 -3.24
N LEU A 38 -12.58 -2.78 -2.34
CA LEU A 38 -13.98 -3.04 -2.72
C LEU A 38 -14.56 -1.88 -3.53
N ALA A 39 -14.29 -0.63 -3.13
CA ALA A 39 -14.73 0.54 -3.88
C ALA A 39 -14.10 0.58 -5.29
N ASP A 40 -12.81 0.24 -5.40
CA ASP A 40 -12.12 0.18 -6.69
C ASP A 40 -12.61 -0.97 -7.56
N MET A 41 -12.91 -2.14 -6.97
CA MET A 41 -13.55 -3.28 -7.65
C MET A 41 -14.93 -2.92 -8.19
N GLY A 42 -15.75 -2.19 -7.43
CA GLY A 42 -17.05 -1.71 -7.91
C GLY A 42 -16.90 -0.85 -9.16
N LYS A 43 -15.91 0.03 -9.17
CA LYS A 43 -15.60 0.89 -10.32
C LYS A 43 -15.02 0.11 -11.50
N ILE A 44 -14.23 -0.94 -11.25
CA ILE A 44 -13.75 -1.88 -12.28
C ILE A 44 -14.93 -2.60 -12.95
N PHE A 45 -15.91 -3.05 -12.16
CA PHE A 45 -17.08 -3.77 -12.67
C PHE A 45 -17.95 -2.87 -13.54
N ASP A 46 -18.14 -1.61 -13.13
CA ASP A 46 -18.86 -0.60 -13.90
C ASP A 46 -18.16 -0.33 -15.24
N LEU A 47 -16.84 -0.08 -15.22
CA LEU A 47 -16.03 0.13 -16.43
C LEU A 47 -15.97 -1.09 -17.37
N LYS A 48 -16.02 -2.30 -16.81
CA LYS A 48 -16.08 -3.56 -17.59
C LYS A 48 -17.40 -3.67 -18.35
N THR A 49 -18.50 -3.26 -17.74
CA THR A 49 -19.82 -3.22 -18.37
C THR A 49 -19.85 -2.18 -19.50
N ASP A 50 -19.11 -1.10 -19.32
CA ASP A 50 -18.99 0.03 -20.26
C ASP A 50 -17.96 -0.18 -21.40
N GLY A 51 -17.25 -1.32 -21.42
CA GLY A 51 -16.22 -1.64 -22.43
C GLY A 51 -14.99 -0.72 -22.39
N ARG A 52 -14.78 0.00 -21.28
CA ARG A 52 -13.70 0.97 -21.10
C ARG A 52 -12.44 0.33 -20.53
N PRO A 53 -11.27 0.95 -20.69
CA PRO A 53 -10.01 0.42 -20.15
C PRO A 53 -10.01 0.28 -18.62
N ILE A 54 -9.86 -0.97 -18.15
CA ILE A 54 -9.86 -1.37 -16.72
C ILE A 54 -8.47 -1.22 -16.05
N TYR A 55 -7.40 -1.10 -16.84
CA TYR A 55 -6.02 -1.25 -16.37
C TYR A 55 -5.57 -0.18 -15.36
N ARG A 56 -6.16 1.03 -15.41
CA ARG A 56 -5.81 2.13 -14.51
C ARG A 56 -6.27 1.84 -13.07
N ASN A 57 -7.41 1.17 -12.93
CA ASN A 57 -7.95 0.79 -11.63
C ASN A 57 -7.14 -0.36 -11.00
N ILE A 58 -6.73 -1.37 -11.78
CA ILE A 58 -5.86 -2.44 -11.28
C ILE A 58 -4.55 -1.90 -10.65
N SER A 59 -4.00 -0.82 -11.22
CA SER A 59 -2.80 -0.18 -10.67
C SER A 59 -3.07 0.48 -9.32
N ILE A 60 -4.25 1.09 -9.15
CA ILE A 60 -4.70 1.72 -7.91
C ILE A 60 -4.90 0.66 -6.82
N SER A 61 -5.56 -0.45 -7.15
CA SER A 61 -5.69 -1.60 -6.25
C SER A 61 -4.35 -2.13 -5.74
N LEU A 62 -3.37 -2.33 -6.63
CA LEU A 62 -2.03 -2.79 -6.23
C LEU A 62 -1.30 -1.78 -5.33
N PHE A 63 -1.50 -0.48 -5.58
CA PHE A 63 -0.95 0.57 -4.74
C PHE A 63 -1.57 0.60 -3.34
N ILE A 64 -2.88 0.37 -3.23
CA ILE A 64 -3.58 0.27 -1.93
C ILE A 64 -3.01 -0.89 -1.11
N ILE A 65 -2.77 -2.05 -1.74
CA ILE A 65 -2.18 -3.22 -1.08
C ILE A 65 -0.76 -2.93 -0.61
N ALA A 66 0.09 -2.35 -1.47
CA ALA A 66 1.46 -1.99 -1.11
C ALA A 66 1.50 -1.01 0.08
N THR A 67 0.63 0.00 0.06
CA THR A 67 0.52 0.99 1.13
C THR A 67 0.05 0.34 2.43
N GLY A 68 -0.97 -0.52 2.38
CA GLY A 68 -1.43 -1.27 3.55
C GLY A 68 -0.34 -2.15 4.16
N LEU A 69 0.45 -2.82 3.32
CA LEU A 69 1.58 -3.65 3.76
C LEU A 69 2.67 -2.83 4.46
N LEU A 70 3.00 -1.65 3.91
CA LEU A 70 3.97 -0.72 4.52
C LEU A 70 3.53 -0.26 5.90
N PHE A 71 2.29 0.22 6.03
CA PHE A 71 1.77 0.70 7.30
C PHE A 71 1.63 -0.42 8.33
N TRP A 72 1.19 -1.60 7.89
CA TRP A 72 1.14 -2.79 8.74
C TRP A 72 2.54 -3.17 9.24
N GLY A 73 3.53 -3.28 8.34
CA GLY A 73 4.91 -3.61 8.71
C GLY A 73 5.59 -2.56 9.60
N ALA A 74 5.33 -1.28 9.37
CA ALA A 74 5.87 -0.21 10.22
C ALA A 74 5.28 -0.29 11.63
N SER A 75 3.96 -0.51 11.73
CA SER A 75 3.27 -0.62 13.02
C SER A 75 3.70 -1.86 13.81
N THR A 76 3.91 -3.01 13.17
CA THR A 76 4.41 -4.21 13.85
C THR A 76 5.81 -4.02 14.41
N TYR A 77 6.70 -3.36 13.66
CA TYR A 77 8.05 -3.05 14.13
C TYR A 77 8.04 -2.11 15.34
N ILE A 78 7.21 -1.06 15.30
CA ILE A 78 7.09 -0.11 16.43
C ILE A 78 6.53 -0.82 17.68
N LEU A 79 5.52 -1.68 17.54
CA LEU A 79 4.99 -2.47 18.65
C LEU A 79 6.02 -3.43 19.25
N ALA A 80 6.82 -4.08 18.39
CA ALA A 80 7.91 -4.95 18.82
C ALA A 80 9.00 -4.18 19.58
N ALA A 81 9.39 -3.01 19.06
CA ALA A 81 10.38 -2.13 19.71
C ALA A 81 9.88 -1.60 21.06
N ALA A 82 8.56 -1.39 21.20
CA ALA A 82 7.93 -0.99 22.46
C ALA A 82 7.69 -2.16 23.43
N SER A 83 8.04 -3.41 23.07
CA SER A 83 7.75 -4.63 23.84
C SER A 83 6.25 -4.88 24.10
N LEU A 84 5.37 -4.31 23.28
CA LEU A 84 3.91 -4.54 23.32
C LEU A 84 3.45 -5.61 22.32
N SER A 85 4.38 -6.27 21.61
CA SER A 85 4.06 -7.35 20.69
C SER A 85 4.15 -8.69 21.40
N ASP A 86 3.03 -9.43 21.45
CA ASP A 86 3.01 -10.83 21.90
C ASP A 86 3.43 -11.79 20.76
N GLY A 87 4.18 -12.85 21.10
CA GLY A 87 4.55 -13.92 20.16
C GLY A 87 5.91 -13.77 19.44
N LEU A 88 6.02 -14.33 18.23
CA LEU A 88 7.28 -14.42 17.45
C LEU A 88 7.90 -13.05 17.11
N LEU A 89 7.07 -11.99 17.09
CA LEU A 89 7.47 -10.61 16.80
C LEU A 89 7.86 -9.80 18.05
N SER A 90 7.95 -10.43 19.23
CA SER A 90 8.47 -9.78 20.45
C SER A 90 9.95 -9.42 20.35
N ASN A 91 10.71 -10.13 19.51
CA ASN A 91 12.13 -9.87 19.28
C ASN A 91 12.30 -8.71 18.27
N PRO A 92 12.90 -7.56 18.67
CA PRO A 92 13.02 -6.40 17.81
C PRO A 92 13.85 -6.68 16.54
N THR A 93 14.84 -7.57 16.62
CA THR A 93 15.65 -7.99 15.47
C THR A 93 14.83 -8.75 14.42
N VAL A 94 13.92 -9.63 14.86
CA VAL A 94 13.04 -10.39 13.97
C VAL A 94 12.00 -9.45 13.36
N ALA A 95 11.39 -8.59 14.17
CA ALA A 95 10.43 -7.59 13.69
C ALA A 95 11.05 -6.64 12.66
N LEU A 96 12.32 -6.26 12.84
CA LEU A 96 13.06 -5.47 11.85
C LEU A 96 13.20 -6.19 10.51
N GLN A 97 13.54 -7.49 10.51
CA GLN A 97 13.61 -8.28 9.28
C GLN A 97 12.27 -8.34 8.56
N TYR A 98 11.18 -8.60 9.29
CA TYR A 98 9.82 -8.59 8.72
C TYR A 98 9.44 -7.22 8.15
N PHE A 99 9.84 -6.14 8.80
CA PHE A 99 9.61 -4.79 8.29
C PHE A 99 10.35 -4.54 6.98
N VAL A 100 11.64 -4.93 6.91
CA VAL A 100 12.42 -4.83 5.68
C VAL A 100 11.80 -5.66 4.56
N TYR A 101 11.37 -6.89 4.85
CA TYR A 101 10.69 -7.73 3.86
C TYR A 101 9.37 -7.10 3.39
N SER A 102 8.59 -6.51 4.31
CA SER A 102 7.37 -5.79 3.94
C SER A 102 7.66 -4.63 2.98
N ILE A 103 8.70 -3.83 3.25
CA ILE A 103 9.11 -2.74 2.35
C ILE A 103 9.49 -3.29 0.96
N VAL A 104 10.33 -4.32 0.91
CA VAL A 104 10.77 -4.91 -0.36
C VAL A 104 9.58 -5.43 -1.16
N ILE A 105 8.68 -6.18 -0.52
CA ILE A 105 7.48 -6.72 -1.16
C ILE A 105 6.55 -5.60 -1.62
N ALA A 106 6.32 -4.57 -0.80
CA ALA A 106 5.49 -3.42 -1.16
C ALA A 106 6.05 -2.67 -2.37
N VAL A 107 7.36 -2.45 -2.43
CA VAL A 107 8.02 -1.82 -3.58
C VAL A 107 7.88 -2.68 -4.83
N LEU A 108 8.08 -4.00 -4.74
CA LEU A 108 7.89 -4.92 -5.87
C LEU A 108 6.45 -4.90 -6.38
N ILE A 109 5.46 -4.90 -5.49
CA ILE A 109 4.03 -4.80 -5.84
C ILE A 109 3.74 -3.48 -6.54
N ALA A 110 4.26 -2.36 -6.02
CA ALA A 110 4.06 -1.05 -6.62
C ALA A 110 4.68 -0.96 -8.03
N LEU A 111 5.91 -1.45 -8.19
CA LEU A 111 6.59 -1.51 -9.50
C LEU A 111 5.85 -2.41 -10.49
N ALA A 112 5.35 -3.57 -10.03
CA ALA A 112 4.54 -4.45 -10.85
C ALA A 112 3.24 -3.77 -11.30
N GLY A 113 2.59 -3.01 -10.42
CA GLY A 113 1.42 -2.21 -10.73
C GLY A 113 1.68 -1.15 -11.81
N ILE A 114 2.79 -0.42 -11.70
CA ILE A 114 3.19 0.60 -12.69
C ILE A 114 3.48 -0.07 -14.04
N LYS A 115 4.26 -1.15 -14.07
CA LYS A 115 4.59 -1.88 -15.30
C LYS A 115 3.34 -2.42 -15.99
N TYR A 116 2.40 -2.99 -15.21
CA TYR A 116 1.15 -3.50 -15.75
C TYR A 116 0.27 -2.38 -16.32
N SER A 117 0.21 -1.24 -15.63
CA SER A 117 -0.48 -0.03 -16.12
C SER A 117 0.06 0.42 -17.47
N LEU A 118 1.39 0.54 -17.57
CA LEU A 118 2.06 1.10 -18.75
C LEU A 118 1.96 0.15 -19.95
N SER A 119 2.22 -1.14 -19.74
CA SER A 119 2.18 -2.15 -20.81
C SER A 119 0.80 -2.28 -21.43
N ASN A 120 -0.27 -2.00 -20.67
CA ASN A 120 -1.64 -2.11 -21.14
C ASN A 120 -2.22 -0.79 -21.70
N GLN A 121 -1.56 0.35 -21.47
CA GLN A 121 -1.89 1.64 -22.10
C GLN A 121 -1.46 1.72 -23.57
N ILE A 122 -0.31 1.12 -23.90
CA ILE A 122 0.27 1.11 -25.25
C ILE A 122 -0.70 0.54 -26.31
N PRO A 123 -1.30 -0.66 -26.12
CA PRO A 123 -2.21 -1.22 -27.11
C PRO A 123 -3.56 -0.49 -27.21
N GLU A 124 -4.04 0.15 -26.13
CA GLU A 124 -5.32 0.89 -26.18
C GLU A 124 -5.17 2.24 -26.90
N ASN A 125 -4.06 2.95 -26.66
CA ASN A 125 -3.81 4.23 -27.32
C ASN A 125 -3.66 4.05 -28.83
N GLU A 126 -2.97 3.00 -29.27
CA GLU A 126 -2.84 2.67 -30.69
C GLU A 126 -4.20 2.35 -31.36
N LYS A 127 -5.07 1.58 -30.68
CA LYS A 127 -6.43 1.29 -31.15
C LYS A 127 -7.29 2.55 -31.26
N ARG A 128 -7.22 3.47 -30.30
CA ARG A 128 -7.95 4.75 -30.35
C ARG A 128 -7.46 5.66 -31.49
N VAL A 129 -6.14 5.72 -31.71
CA VAL A 129 -5.55 6.53 -32.78
C VAL A 129 -5.95 5.99 -34.17
N ARG A 130 -5.91 4.66 -34.36
CA ARG A 130 -6.38 4.03 -35.61
C ARG A 130 -7.88 4.23 -35.85
N GLY A 131 -8.72 4.07 -34.82
CA GLY A 131 -10.16 4.31 -34.93
C GLY A 131 -10.53 5.75 -35.30
N ARG A 132 -9.78 6.74 -34.79
CA ARG A 132 -9.96 8.16 -35.18
C ARG A 132 -9.50 8.46 -36.60
N LYS A 133 -8.43 7.85 -37.09
CA LYS A 133 -7.98 8.02 -38.49
C LYS A 133 -9.00 7.46 -39.47
N SER A 134 -9.57 6.28 -39.21
CA SER A 134 -10.57 5.65 -40.08
C SER A 134 -11.86 6.46 -40.23
N LYS A 135 -12.27 7.22 -39.20
CA LYS A 135 -13.46 8.09 -39.24
C LYS A 135 -13.24 9.45 -39.94
N LYS A 136 -11.98 9.85 -40.19
CA LYS A 136 -11.67 11.11 -40.90
C LYS A 136 -11.51 10.93 -42.41
N THR A 137 -11.43 9.68 -42.87
CA THR A 137 -11.21 9.31 -44.28
C THR A 137 -12.47 8.73 -44.95
N ALA A 138 -13.59 8.68 -44.24
CA ALA A 138 -14.92 8.34 -44.75
C ALA A 138 -15.81 9.57 -44.64
#